data_AF-A0A160F7D2-F1
#
_entry.id   AF-A0A160F7D2-F1
#
_cell.length_a   1.000
_cell.length_b   1.000
_cell.length_c   1.000
_cell.angle_alpha   90.00
_cell.angle_beta   90.00
_cell.angle_gamma   90.00
#
_symmetry.space_group_name_H-M   'P 1'
#
loop_
_entity.id
_entity.type
_entity.pdbx_description
1 polymer ?
#
loop_
_entity_poly.entity_id
_entity_poly.type
_entity_poly.pdbx_seq_one_letter_code
_entity_poly.pdbx_strand_id
1 'polypeptide(L)'
;MVLDSENLTSIGLNGYLTTAMEILEGEEIEKLETMFRMQQALDERIITERNIDKTLDEWVVAITIAMESEIDEIRREVNWKWWKQEKQIDLCRLQEEVIDLWHFLLSLSRMVGLTPEMIFEKYMSKNKVNHQRQDGGY
;
A
#
# COMPACT_ATOMS: atom_id res chain seq x y z
N MET A 1 -13.30 -38.25 -0.31
CA MET A 1 -14.12 -37.88 0.86
C MET A 1 -13.88 -36.39 1.08
N VAL A 2 -14.80 -35.58 0.56
CA VAL A 2 -14.72 -34.11 0.62
C VAL A 2 -14.97 -33.72 2.07
N LEU A 3 -14.07 -32.94 2.67
CA LEU A 3 -14.28 -32.38 4.00
C LEU A 3 -15.16 -31.13 3.84
N ASP A 4 -16.42 -31.25 4.25
CA ASP A 4 -17.36 -30.14 4.31
C ASP A 4 -16.88 -29.05 5.27
N SER A 5 -16.95 -27.80 4.82
CA SER A 5 -16.58 -26.60 5.58
C SER A 5 -17.48 -26.31 6.78
N GLU A 6 -18.58 -27.06 6.96
CA GLU A 6 -19.55 -26.85 8.04
C GLU A 6 -19.15 -27.51 9.37
N ASN A 7 -18.10 -28.35 9.41
CA ASN A 7 -17.72 -29.11 10.60
C ASN A 7 -16.58 -28.50 11.43
N LEU A 8 -16.08 -27.31 11.07
CA LEU A 8 -15.07 -26.59 11.84
C LEU A 8 -15.67 -25.62 12.87
N THR A 9 -17.00 -25.50 12.92
CA THR A 9 -17.71 -24.49 13.73
C THR A 9 -18.00 -24.90 15.18
N SER A 10 -17.62 -26.10 15.65
CA SER A 10 -18.04 -26.61 16.98
C SER A 10 -16.95 -26.91 18.00
N ILE A 11 -15.69 -26.54 17.76
CA ILE A 11 -14.62 -26.67 18.75
C ILE A 11 -14.13 -25.25 19.05
N GLY A 12 -13.87 -24.91 20.32
CA GLY A 12 -13.49 -23.57 20.80
C GLY A 12 -12.20 -22.95 20.23
N LEU A 13 -11.75 -23.41 19.07
CA LEU A 13 -10.71 -22.85 18.20
C LEU A 13 -11.09 -21.48 17.61
N ASN A 14 -12.38 -21.13 17.56
CA ASN A 14 -12.82 -19.85 17.00
C ASN A 14 -12.26 -18.66 17.80
N GLY A 15 -12.20 -18.76 19.14
CA GLY A 15 -11.61 -17.72 19.99
C GLY A 15 -10.11 -17.54 19.78
N TYR A 16 -9.36 -18.64 19.64
CA TYR A 16 -7.91 -18.59 19.39
C TYR A 16 -7.57 -18.11 17.97
N LEU A 17 -8.38 -18.47 16.96
CA LEU A 17 -8.22 -17.97 15.60
C LEU A 17 -8.54 -16.47 15.52
N THR A 18 -9.61 -16.01 16.16
CA THR A 18 -9.93 -14.58 16.25
C THR A 18 -8.82 -13.82 16.97
N THR A 19 -8.33 -14.30 18.12
CA THR A 19 -7.22 -13.64 18.84
C THR A 19 -5.91 -13.66 18.06
N ALA A 20 -5.56 -14.76 17.38
CA ALA A 20 -4.37 -14.80 16.54
C ALA A 20 -4.48 -13.87 15.34
N MET A 21 -5.67 -13.77 14.73
CA MET A 21 -5.94 -12.84 13.64
C MET A 21 -5.90 -11.39 14.12
N GLU A 22 -6.47 -11.07 15.28
CA GLU A 22 -6.40 -9.75 15.91
C GLU A 22 -4.96 -9.37 16.32
N ILE A 23 -4.16 -10.33 16.80
CA ILE A 23 -2.74 -10.12 17.13
C ILE A 23 -1.93 -9.87 15.86
N LEU A 24 -2.13 -10.67 14.81
CA LEU A 24 -1.46 -10.48 13.52
C LEU A 24 -1.90 -9.17 12.87
N GLU A 25 -3.18 -8.80 12.97
CA GLU A 25 -3.69 -7.48 12.55
C GLU A 25 -2.98 -6.35 13.31
N GLY A 26 -2.83 -6.48 14.63
CA GLY A 26 -2.10 -5.51 15.46
C GLY A 26 -0.62 -5.38 15.10
N GLU A 27 0.08 -6.48 14.84
CA GLU A 27 1.50 -6.49 14.47
C GLU A 27 1.73 -5.92 13.05
N GLU A 28 0.86 -6.21 12.09
CA GLU A 28 0.99 -5.67 10.73
C GLU A 28 0.64 -4.18 10.65
N ILE A 29 -0.34 -3.72 11.45
CA ILE A 29 -0.64 -2.29 11.57
C ILE A 29 0.57 -1.54 12.17
N GLU A 30 1.31 -2.13 13.13
CA GLU A 30 2.52 -1.52 13.71
C GLU A 30 3.61 -1.23 12.66
N LYS A 31 3.79 -2.11 11.66
CA LYS A 31 4.76 -1.89 10.58
C LYS A 31 4.34 -0.70 9.71
N LEU A 32 3.07 -0.63 9.33
CA LEU A 32 2.55 0.48 8.53
C LEU A 32 2.61 1.81 9.29
N GLU A 33 2.25 1.81 10.57
CA GLU A 33 2.42 2.96 11.47
C GLU A 33 3.88 3.43 11.52
N THR A 34 4.82 2.49 11.62
CA THR A 34 6.25 2.80 11.61
C THR A 34 6.67 3.44 10.30
N MET A 35 6.23 2.92 9.15
CA MET A 35 6.49 3.52 7.84
C MET A 35 5.90 4.94 7.74
N PHE A 36 4.66 5.15 8.19
CA PHE A 36 4.01 6.47 8.21
C PHE A 36 4.78 7.48 9.05
N ARG A 37 5.22 7.08 10.25
CA ARG A 37 6.00 7.93 11.16
C ARG A 37 7.37 8.27 10.58
N MET A 38 8.04 7.32 9.94
CA MET A 38 9.32 7.57 9.27
C MET A 38 9.16 8.51 8.08
N GLN A 39 8.12 8.31 7.26
CA GLN A 39 7.82 9.20 6.15
C GLN A 39 7.46 10.61 6.64
N GLN A 40 6.75 10.72 7.76
CA GLN A 40 6.48 12.00 8.41
C GLN A 40 7.73 12.78 8.74
N ALA A 41 8.66 12.15 9.44
CA ALA A 41 9.91 12.78 9.81
C ALA A 41 10.70 13.23 8.58
N LEU A 42 10.70 12.43 7.50
CA LEU A 42 11.37 12.78 6.26
C LEU A 42 10.71 13.97 5.53
N ASP A 43 9.38 13.94 5.36
CA ASP A 43 8.64 15.00 4.70
C ASP A 43 8.79 16.32 5.44
N GLU A 44 8.59 16.32 6.76
CA GLU A 44 8.71 17.52 7.61
C GLU A 44 10.11 18.12 7.55
N ARG A 45 11.14 17.26 7.52
CA ARG A 45 12.53 17.68 7.35
C ARG A 45 12.73 18.37 6.00
N ILE A 46 12.29 17.76 4.90
CA ILE A 46 12.44 18.32 3.55
C ILE A 46 11.69 19.65 3.44
N ILE A 47 10.44 19.70 3.92
CA ILE A 47 9.60 20.91 3.90
C ILE A 47 10.28 22.05 4.65
N THR A 48 10.80 21.76 5.85
CA THR A 48 11.47 22.76 6.69
C THR A 48 12.79 23.23 6.07
N GLU A 49 13.66 22.31 5.67
CA GLU A 49 14.98 22.63 5.12
C GLU A 49 14.88 23.39 3.78
N ARG A 50 13.83 23.14 2.99
CA ARG A 50 13.60 23.77 1.69
C ARG A 50 12.66 24.98 1.75
N ASN A 51 12.14 25.31 2.94
CA ASN A 51 11.15 26.39 3.15
C ASN A 51 9.97 26.30 2.17
N ILE A 52 9.40 25.09 2.05
CA ILE A 52 8.27 24.82 1.14
C ILE A 52 6.99 25.20 1.85
N ASP A 53 6.23 26.12 1.26
CA ASP A 53 4.87 26.44 1.65
C ASP A 53 3.94 26.10 0.48
N LYS A 54 2.98 25.22 0.72
CA LYS A 54 2.06 24.67 -0.28
C LYS A 54 0.70 24.43 0.34
N THR A 55 -0.33 24.78 -0.41
CA THR A 55 -1.72 24.38 -0.15
C THR A 55 -1.90 22.86 -0.35
N LEU A 56 -3.01 22.31 0.15
CA LEU A 56 -3.35 20.91 -0.06
C LEU A 56 -3.40 20.54 -1.55
N ASP A 57 -4.04 21.36 -2.38
CA ASP A 57 -4.15 21.11 -3.83
C ASP A 57 -2.76 21.06 -4.49
N GLU A 58 -1.85 21.97 -4.12
CA GLU A 58 -0.48 21.98 -4.63
C GLU A 58 0.32 20.75 -4.17
N TRP A 59 0.11 20.27 -2.94
CA TRP A 59 0.72 19.04 -2.46
C TRP A 59 0.22 17.82 -3.22
N VAL A 60 -1.10 17.69 -3.41
CA VAL A 60 -1.69 16.59 -4.16
C VAL A 60 -1.15 16.56 -5.58
N VAL A 61 -1.09 17.71 -6.25
CA VAL A 61 -0.51 17.81 -7.61
C VAL A 61 0.98 17.46 -7.61
N ALA A 62 1.78 18.00 -6.68
CA ALA A 62 3.21 17.75 -6.66
C ALA A 62 3.55 16.26 -6.40
N ILE A 63 2.86 15.63 -5.45
CA ILE A 63 3.09 14.24 -5.09
C ILE A 63 2.61 13.30 -6.21
N THR A 64 1.46 13.58 -6.83
CA THR A 64 0.98 12.76 -7.95
C THR A 64 1.90 12.82 -9.16
N ILE A 65 2.49 13.98 -9.46
CA ILE A 65 3.54 14.09 -10.49
C ILE A 65 4.79 13.27 -10.13
N ALA A 66 5.21 13.29 -8.86
CA ALA A 66 6.33 12.47 -8.40
C ALA A 66 6.04 10.97 -8.58
N MET A 67 4.84 10.51 -8.18
CA MET A 67 4.39 9.13 -8.40
C MET A 67 4.37 8.74 -9.89
N GLU A 68 3.95 9.64 -10.78
CA GLU A 68 3.99 9.41 -12.23
C GLU A 68 5.43 9.23 -12.74
N SER A 69 6.39 9.95 -12.16
CA SER A 69 7.82 9.75 -12.44
C SER A 69 8.26 8.35 -12.04
N GLU A 70 7.98 7.91 -10.81
CA GLU A 70 8.35 6.56 -10.33
C GLU A 70 7.69 5.45 -11.15
N ILE A 71 6.46 5.65 -11.63
CA ILE A 71 5.81 4.72 -12.55
C ILE A 71 6.57 4.62 -13.89
N ASP A 72 7.15 5.71 -14.39
CA ASP A 72 8.01 5.66 -15.57
C ASP A 72 9.35 4.97 -15.27
N GLU A 73 9.91 5.12 -14.07
CA GLU A 73 11.13 4.42 -13.64
C GLU A 73 10.89 2.90 -13.56
N ILE A 74 9.82 2.47 -12.88
CA ILE A 74 9.34 1.07 -12.89
C ILE A 74 9.20 0.54 -14.32
N ARG A 75 8.62 1.35 -15.23
CA ARG A 75 8.44 0.96 -16.63
C ARG A 75 9.78 0.77 -17.33
N ARG A 76 10.80 1.59 -17.05
CA ARG A 76 12.14 1.48 -17.63
C ARG A 76 12.89 0.23 -17.17
N GLU A 77 12.52 -0.34 -16.02
CA GLU A 77 13.12 -1.57 -15.52
C GLU A 77 12.64 -2.84 -16.23
N VAL A 78 11.53 -2.77 -16.96
CA VAL A 78 10.98 -3.90 -17.74
C VAL A 78 11.11 -3.72 -19.26
N ASN A 79 10.85 -4.79 -20.02
CA ASN A 79 10.94 -4.85 -21.48
C ASN A 79 9.74 -4.18 -22.19
N TRP A 80 9.36 -2.95 -21.81
CA TRP A 80 8.18 -2.27 -22.37
C TRP A 80 8.33 -1.87 -23.85
N LYS A 81 9.58 -1.60 -24.30
CA LYS A 81 9.89 -1.32 -25.70
C LYS A 81 9.96 -2.62 -26.48
N TRP A 82 8.79 -3.14 -26.85
CA TRP A 82 8.65 -4.42 -27.55
C TRP A 82 9.42 -4.52 -28.89
N TRP A 83 9.84 -3.38 -29.46
CA TRP A 83 10.66 -3.30 -30.67
C TRP A 83 12.18 -3.31 -30.42
N LYS A 84 12.63 -3.42 -29.16
CA LYS A 84 14.06 -3.53 -28.80
C LYS A 84 14.43 -4.97 -28.44
N GLN A 85 15.73 -5.26 -28.46
CA GLN A 85 16.25 -6.51 -27.92
C GLN A 85 15.91 -6.62 -26.44
N GLU A 86 15.43 -7.80 -26.04
CA GLU A 86 15.08 -8.12 -24.66
C GLU A 86 16.31 -8.01 -23.75
N LYS A 87 16.14 -7.35 -22.61
CA LYS A 87 17.11 -7.35 -21.51
C LYS A 87 16.65 -8.30 -20.41
N GLN A 88 17.61 -8.84 -19.65
CA GLN A 88 17.31 -9.46 -18.37
C GLN A 88 16.78 -8.41 -17.41
N ILE A 89 15.72 -8.76 -16.66
CA ILE A 89 15.13 -7.88 -15.64
C ILE A 89 16.00 -7.91 -14.40
N ASP A 90 16.39 -6.73 -13.93
CA ASP A 90 17.03 -6.54 -12.62
C ASP A 90 15.93 -6.37 -11.57
N LEU A 91 15.66 -7.46 -10.83
CA LEU A 91 14.61 -7.47 -9.83
C LEU A 91 14.90 -6.55 -8.65
N CYS A 92 16.18 -6.35 -8.28
CA CYS A 92 16.53 -5.47 -7.17
C CYS A 92 16.19 -4.03 -7.53
N ARG A 93 16.58 -3.58 -8.73
CA ARG A 93 16.20 -2.24 -9.20
C ARG A 93 14.70 -2.06 -9.31
N LEU A 94 14.01 -3.02 -9.91
CA LEU A 94 12.55 -2.95 -10.01
C LEU A 94 11.88 -2.84 -8.63
N GLN A 95 12.40 -3.54 -7.62
CA GLN A 95 11.91 -3.42 -6.25
C GLN A 95 12.20 -2.05 -5.65
N GLU A 96 13.40 -1.49 -5.87
CA GLU A 96 13.76 -0.13 -5.43
C GLU A 96 12.77 0.91 -5.97
N GLU A 97 12.51 0.93 -7.28
CA GLU A 97 11.58 1.90 -7.89
C GLU A 97 10.13 1.72 -7.38
N VAL A 98 9.73 0.49 -7.04
CA VAL A 98 8.42 0.25 -6.41
C VAL A 98 8.38 0.82 -4.99
N ILE A 99 9.48 0.74 -4.23
CA ILE A 99 9.57 1.33 -2.89
C ILE A 99 9.56 2.86 -2.97
N ASP A 100 10.19 3.47 -3.98
CA ASP A 100 10.13 4.91 -4.21
C ASP A 100 8.70 5.38 -4.49
N LEU A 101 7.92 4.62 -5.27
CA LEU A 101 6.48 4.87 -5.41
C LEU A 101 5.73 4.78 -4.07
N TRP A 102 6.09 3.85 -3.19
CA TRP A 102 5.49 3.74 -1.85
C TRP A 102 5.77 4.95 -0.99
N HIS A 103 6.98 5.53 -1.02
CA HIS A 103 7.30 6.75 -0.29
C HIS A 103 6.29 7.87 -0.62
N PHE A 104 6.03 8.10 -1.91
CA PHE A 104 5.06 9.11 -2.34
C PHE A 104 3.61 8.74 -2.03
N LEU A 105 3.24 7.46 -2.08
CA LEU A 105 1.90 7.02 -1.68
C LEU A 105 1.63 7.27 -0.18
N LEU A 106 2.64 7.04 0.68
CA LEU A 106 2.55 7.33 2.11
C LEU A 106 2.42 8.84 2.35
N SER A 107 3.24 9.65 1.68
CA SER A 107 3.14 11.12 1.75
C SER A 107 1.77 11.61 1.31
N LEU A 108 1.24 11.13 0.17
CA LEU A 108 -0.08 11.51 -0.32
C LEU A 108 -1.17 11.14 0.68
N SER A 109 -1.13 9.90 1.21
CA SER A 109 -2.08 9.41 2.20
C SER A 109 -2.14 10.32 3.42
N ARG A 110 -0.98 10.75 3.91
CA ARG A 110 -0.88 11.67 5.05
C ARG A 110 -1.39 13.07 4.71
N MET A 111 -1.08 13.60 3.53
CA MET A 111 -1.58 14.92 3.10
C MET A 111 -3.11 14.96 3.04
N VAL A 112 -3.77 13.86 2.67
CA VAL A 112 -5.23 13.77 2.64
C VAL A 112 -5.85 13.32 3.98
N GLY A 113 -5.05 13.22 5.03
CA GLY A 113 -5.53 12.92 6.40
C GLY A 113 -5.86 11.44 6.65
N LEU A 114 -5.29 10.51 5.88
CA LEU A 114 -5.41 9.08 6.18
C LEU A 114 -4.39 8.66 7.24
N THR A 115 -4.86 7.91 8.23
CA THR A 115 -4.01 7.17 9.17
C THR A 115 -3.88 5.70 8.74
N PRO A 116 -2.86 4.97 9.23
CA PRO A 116 -2.73 3.53 9.00
C PRO A 116 -4.02 2.74 9.29
N GLU A 117 -4.67 3.03 10.41
CA GLU A 117 -5.93 2.39 10.84
C GLU A 117 -7.06 2.69 9.86
N MET A 118 -7.21 3.97 9.47
CA MET A 118 -8.21 4.37 8.48
C MET A 118 -7.98 3.70 7.13
N ILE A 119 -6.72 3.51 6.71
CA ILE A 119 -6.38 2.80 5.48
C ILE A 119 -6.81 1.34 5.58
N PHE A 120 -6.45 0.67 6.67
CA PHE A 120 -6.82 -0.72 6.90
C PHE A 120 -8.34 -0.90 6.88
N GLU A 121 -9.08 -0.11 7.67
CA GLU A 121 -10.54 -0.18 7.73
C GLU A 121 -11.19 0.07 6.36
N LYS A 122 -10.74 1.11 5.65
CA LYS A 122 -11.27 1.45 4.31
C LYS A 122 -10.93 0.36 3.30
N TYR A 123 -9.73 -0.20 3.34
CA TYR A 123 -9.30 -1.29 2.47
C TYR A 123 -10.15 -2.54 2.70
N MET A 124 -10.33 -2.97 3.96
CA MET A 124 -11.14 -4.14 4.31
C MET A 124 -12.59 -3.98 3.86
N SER A 125 -13.18 -2.81 4.10
CA SER A 125 -14.53 -2.49 3.64
C SER A 125 -14.65 -2.55 2.10
N LYS A 126 -13.69 -1.94 1.39
CA LYS A 126 -13.66 -1.94 -0.08
C LYS A 126 -13.43 -3.33 -0.65
N ASN A 127 -12.53 -4.11 -0.05
CA ASN A 127 -12.19 -5.46 -0.48
C ASN A 127 -13.43 -6.38 -0.38
N LYS A 128 -14.16 -6.34 0.74
CA LYS A 128 -15.42 -7.05 0.92
C LYS A 128 -16.43 -6.73 -0.19
N VAL A 129 -16.63 -5.44 -0.50
CA VAL A 129 -17.52 -5.01 -1.59
C VAL A 129 -17.03 -5.50 -2.95
N ASN A 130 -15.72 -5.55 -3.20
CA ASN A 130 -15.16 -6.04 -4.46
C ASN A 130 -15.38 -7.55 -4.63
N HIS A 131 -15.22 -8.36 -3.58
CA HIS A 131 -15.54 -9.79 -3.64
C HIS A 131 -17.01 -10.04 -3.91
N GLN A 132 -17.90 -9.31 -3.23
CA GLN A 132 -19.35 -9.40 -3.48
C GLN A 132 -19.72 -9.05 -4.93
N ARG A 133 -18.99 -8.13 -5.58
CA ARG A 133 -19.19 -7.80 -7.00
C ARG A 133 -18.78 -8.95 -7.92
N GLN A 134 -17.68 -9.63 -7.62
CA GLN A 134 -17.21 -10.80 -8.40
C GLN A 134 -18.17 -11.99 -8.26
N ASP A 135 -18.70 -12.25 -7.06
CA ASP A 135 -19.71 -13.31 -6.84
C ASP A 135 -21.02 -13.04 -7.59
N GLY A 136 -21.32 -11.76 -7.86
CA GLY A 136 -22.48 -11.30 -8.63
C GLY A 136 -22.29 -11.28 -10.15
N GLY A 137 -21.14 -11.73 -10.68
CA GLY A 137 -20.88 -11.84 -12.12
C GLY A 137 -20.33 -10.58 -12.79
N TYR A 138 -19.58 -9.75 -12.06
CA TYR A 138 -18.72 -8.72 -12.66
C TYR A 138 -17.43 -9.32 -13.22
#